data_AF-A0A316N642-F1
#
_entry.id   AF-A0A316N642-F1
#
_cell.length_a   1.000
_cell.length_b   1.000
_cell.length_c   1.000
_cell.angle_alpha   90.00
_cell.angle_beta   90.00
_cell.angle_gamma   90.00
#
_symmetry.space_group_name_H-M   'P 1'
#
loop_
_entity.id
_entity.type
_entity.pdbx_description
1 polymer ?
#
loop_
_entity_poly.entity_id
_entity_poly.type
_entity_poly.pdbx_seq_one_letter_code
_entity_poly.pdbx_strand_id
1 'polypeptide(L)'
;MTSIHSCCPAVLRDEGTAPDIILRRWLNEASFVLAGIGAGFSASAGLNYLDENFFRTCFPAHAASGIRSAWEAVGRYWDPVPGKETEYWGYWARHIHVMRYEPPCLPAYADLANVIRKKDWFILSTNADGQTHKTGLDETRIFTPQGDYSLFQCSLPCREEVWNNRKEVERMLERMPDPLHIREQDVPRCPHCGRLAVPNLRKDDSFVDTLYREGHPRYRAFLDRALEDPGRLLLLELGVGFNTPGIIRLPFERLAETTAARLIRLNLKDAALSEKIGDNGVGLALDAAAVLRRISHETNIGKFD
;
A
#
# COMPACT_ATOMS: atom_id res chain seq x y z
N MET A 1 -35.26 -19.70 31.70
CA MET A 1 -35.34 -18.92 30.44
C MET A 1 -34.07 -18.10 30.35
N THR A 2 -33.09 -18.65 29.65
CA THR A 2 -31.70 -18.19 29.59
C THR A 2 -31.62 -17.05 28.58
N SER A 3 -31.18 -15.88 29.05
CA SER A 3 -30.94 -14.68 28.24
C SER A 3 -29.74 -14.91 27.31
N ILE A 4 -29.96 -14.80 26.00
CA ILE A 4 -28.91 -14.80 24.99
C ILE A 4 -28.46 -13.34 24.84
N HIS A 5 -27.29 -13.01 25.39
CA HIS A 5 -26.61 -11.77 25.04
C HIS A 5 -25.98 -11.92 23.66
N SER A 6 -26.55 -11.20 22.69
CA SER A 6 -25.96 -10.96 21.38
C SER A 6 -24.70 -10.11 21.56
N CYS A 7 -23.52 -10.71 21.34
CA CYS A 7 -22.25 -10.00 21.26
C CYS A 7 -22.08 -9.57 19.79
N CYS A 8 -22.34 -8.29 19.52
CA CYS A 8 -22.05 -7.64 18.24
C CYS A 8 -20.52 -7.46 18.11
N PRO A 9 -19.89 -7.62 16.93
CA PRO A 9 -18.49 -7.27 16.76
C PRO A 9 -18.32 -5.76 16.95
N ALA A 10 -17.77 -5.37 18.10
CA ALA A 10 -17.70 -3.98 18.50
C ALA A 10 -16.71 -3.20 17.61
N VAL A 11 -17.22 -2.23 16.86
CA VAL A 11 -16.39 -1.12 16.36
C VAL A 11 -15.98 -0.30 17.57
N LEU A 12 -14.75 -0.49 18.04
CA LEU A 12 -14.23 0.32 19.16
C LEU A 12 -13.91 1.72 18.64
N ARG A 13 -14.53 2.73 19.23
CA ARG A 13 -14.22 4.16 19.05
C ARG A 13 -13.48 4.63 20.30
N ASP A 14 -12.52 5.55 20.11
CA ASP A 14 -11.50 5.94 21.09
C ASP A 14 -12.11 6.54 22.38
N GLU A 15 -12.40 5.69 23.36
CA GLU A 15 -12.75 6.07 24.74
C GLU A 15 -11.74 5.47 25.72
N GLY A 16 -10.57 6.11 25.82
CA GLY A 16 -9.71 6.09 27.02
C GLY A 16 -8.92 4.82 27.37
N THR A 17 -9.30 3.63 26.89
CA THR A 17 -8.59 2.34 27.11
C THR A 17 -9.15 1.29 26.13
N ALA A 18 -8.39 0.72 25.17
CA ALA A 18 -8.66 -0.62 24.58
C ALA A 18 -7.86 -1.05 23.32
N PRO A 19 -7.65 -0.22 22.26
CA PRO A 19 -7.27 -0.74 20.94
C PRO A 19 -5.83 -1.25 20.85
N ASP A 20 -4.89 -0.49 21.43
CA ASP A 20 -3.47 -0.83 21.45
C ASP A 20 -3.21 -2.12 22.26
N ILE A 21 -4.02 -2.37 23.30
CA ILE A 21 -3.90 -3.57 24.15
C ILE A 21 -4.26 -4.83 23.36
N ILE A 22 -5.36 -4.80 22.60
CA ILE A 22 -5.78 -5.95 21.80
C ILE A 22 -4.73 -6.24 20.72
N LEU A 23 -4.30 -5.21 19.98
CA LEU A 23 -3.28 -5.38 18.96
C LEU A 23 -1.97 -5.90 19.55
N ARG A 24 -1.48 -5.33 20.67
CA ARG A 24 -0.29 -5.85 21.37
C ARG A 24 -0.46 -7.30 21.78
N ARG A 25 -1.59 -7.66 22.40
CA ARG A 25 -1.87 -9.02 22.86
C ARG A 25 -1.85 -10.00 21.70
N TRP A 26 -2.62 -9.73 20.65
CA TRP A 26 -2.72 -10.62 19.49
C TRP A 26 -1.40 -10.69 18.72
N LEU A 27 -0.67 -9.58 18.63
CA LEU A 27 0.66 -9.56 18.02
C LEU A 27 1.66 -10.37 18.85
N ASN A 28 1.62 -10.31 20.18
CA ASN A 28 2.46 -11.14 21.05
C ASN A 28 2.12 -12.63 20.93
N GLU A 29 0.82 -12.95 20.91
CA GLU A 29 0.31 -14.31 20.71
C GLU A 29 0.48 -14.83 19.27
N ALA A 30 0.76 -13.99 18.28
CA ALA A 30 0.96 -14.43 16.91
C ALA A 30 2.35 -15.05 16.72
N SER A 31 2.42 -16.16 15.98
CA SER A 31 3.66 -16.66 15.39
C SER A 31 3.84 -16.14 13.96
N PHE A 32 2.72 -15.97 13.25
CA PHE A 32 2.67 -15.48 11.87
C PHE A 32 1.94 -14.13 11.78
N VAL A 33 2.46 -13.20 10.99
CA VAL A 33 1.80 -11.92 10.70
C VAL A 33 1.70 -11.70 9.20
N LEU A 34 0.48 -11.65 8.67
CA LEU A 34 0.21 -11.24 7.30
C LEU A 34 -0.29 -9.79 7.30
N ALA A 35 0.57 -8.85 6.90
CA ALA A 35 0.23 -7.44 6.84
C ALA A 35 -0.33 -7.08 5.46
N GLY A 36 -1.60 -6.66 5.43
CA GLY A 36 -2.29 -6.18 4.25
C GLY A 36 -2.31 -4.65 4.23
N ILE A 37 -1.69 -4.02 3.24
CA ILE A 37 -1.49 -2.56 3.19
C ILE A 37 -2.22 -1.95 2.00
N GLY A 38 -3.07 -0.95 2.27
CA GLY A 38 -3.74 -0.13 1.26
C GLY A 38 -3.35 1.35 1.32
N ALA A 39 -3.93 2.14 0.42
CA ALA A 39 -3.59 3.55 0.25
C ALA A 39 -3.87 4.38 1.52
N GLY A 40 -4.82 3.97 2.35
CA GLY A 40 -5.11 4.62 3.63
C GLY A 40 -3.93 4.61 4.60
N PHE A 41 -3.05 3.60 4.53
CA PHE A 41 -1.84 3.56 5.35
C PHE A 41 -0.81 4.60 4.89
N SER A 42 -0.57 4.70 3.58
CA SER A 42 0.27 5.77 3.03
C SER A 42 -0.31 7.16 3.31
N ALA A 43 -1.64 7.31 3.26
CA ALA A 43 -2.31 8.55 3.64
C ALA A 43 -2.07 8.92 5.12
N SER A 44 -2.19 7.95 6.04
CA SER A 44 -1.85 8.16 7.47
C SER A 44 -0.38 8.50 7.70
N ALA A 45 0.49 8.16 6.76
CA ALA A 45 1.92 8.44 6.79
C ALA A 45 2.31 9.74 6.05
N GLY A 46 1.34 10.49 5.51
CA GLY A 46 1.55 11.78 4.84
C GLY A 46 1.50 11.75 3.31
N LEU A 47 1.37 10.59 2.67
CA LEU A 47 1.16 10.46 1.21
C LEU A 47 -0.35 10.32 0.92
N ASN A 48 -1.10 11.40 1.15
CA ASN A 48 -2.56 11.38 1.03
C ASN A 48 -3.03 11.85 -0.35
N TYR A 49 -3.51 10.90 -1.16
CA TYR A 49 -3.95 11.16 -2.53
C TYR A 49 -5.21 12.02 -2.64
N LEU A 50 -5.98 12.14 -1.55
CA LEU A 50 -7.24 12.88 -1.49
C LEU A 50 -7.10 14.23 -0.79
N ASP A 51 -5.93 14.55 -0.23
CA ASP A 51 -5.70 15.83 0.45
C ASP A 51 -5.32 16.92 -0.55
N GLU A 52 -6.19 17.94 -0.67
CA GLU A 52 -5.96 19.09 -1.54
C GLU A 52 -4.76 19.93 -1.12
N ASN A 53 -4.44 20.00 0.18
CA ASN A 53 -3.26 20.74 0.66
C ASN A 53 -1.97 20.04 0.26
N PHE A 54 -1.91 18.72 0.47
CA PHE A 54 -0.81 17.89 0.00
C PHE A 54 -0.62 18.07 -1.52
N PHE A 55 -1.71 17.99 -2.29
CA PHE A 55 -1.64 18.15 -3.74
C PHE A 55 -1.18 19.54 -4.17
N ARG A 56 -1.75 20.62 -3.62
CA ARG A 56 -1.31 22.00 -3.90
C ARG A 56 0.16 22.23 -3.60
N THR A 57 0.68 21.61 -2.54
CA THR A 57 2.08 21.72 -2.15
C THR A 57 2.98 20.98 -3.13
N CYS A 58 2.62 19.75 -3.49
CA CYS A 58 3.49 18.89 -4.30
C CYS A 58 3.37 19.15 -5.82
N PHE A 59 2.21 19.62 -6.27
CA PHE A 59 1.85 19.79 -7.69
C PHE A 59 1.20 21.17 -7.97
N PRO A 60 1.85 22.30 -7.61
CA PRO A 60 1.22 23.63 -7.65
C PRO A 60 0.72 24.04 -9.04
N ALA A 61 1.44 23.69 -10.12
CA ALA A 61 1.02 24.00 -11.48
C ALA A 61 -0.22 23.21 -11.93
N HIS A 62 -0.34 21.94 -11.51
CA HIS A 62 -1.52 21.12 -11.77
C HIS A 62 -2.71 21.57 -10.92
N ALA A 63 -2.46 22.01 -9.69
CA ALA A 63 -3.51 22.58 -8.86
C ALA A 63 -4.06 23.90 -9.44
N ALA A 64 -3.19 24.73 -10.03
CA ALA A 64 -3.59 25.96 -10.70
C ALA A 64 -4.46 25.72 -11.96
N SER A 65 -4.38 24.53 -12.58
CA SER A 65 -5.26 24.14 -13.69
C SER A 65 -6.62 23.57 -13.26
N GLY A 66 -6.89 23.53 -11.95
CA GLY A 66 -8.18 23.12 -11.38
C GLY A 66 -8.23 21.70 -10.84
N ILE A 67 -7.13 20.92 -10.96
CA ILE A 67 -7.05 19.58 -10.38
C ILE A 67 -6.92 19.69 -8.86
N ARG A 68 -7.76 18.97 -8.11
CA ARG A 68 -7.85 19.16 -6.65
C ARG A 68 -6.98 18.19 -5.85
N SER A 69 -6.71 17.02 -6.40
CA SER A 69 -6.08 15.93 -5.65
C SER A 69 -5.18 15.07 -6.54
N ALA A 70 -4.26 14.32 -5.91
CA ALA A 70 -3.42 13.39 -6.66
C ALA A 70 -4.27 12.27 -7.28
N TRP A 71 -5.37 11.88 -6.63
CA TRP A 71 -6.33 10.92 -7.20
C TRP A 71 -6.96 11.41 -8.51
N GLU A 72 -7.42 12.66 -8.54
CA GLU A 72 -7.95 13.28 -9.76
C GLU A 72 -6.88 13.41 -10.84
N ALA A 73 -5.66 13.78 -10.46
CA ALA A 73 -4.53 13.88 -11.38
C ALA A 73 -4.19 12.51 -12.00
N VAL A 74 -4.10 11.44 -11.19
CA VAL A 74 -3.90 10.07 -11.69
C VAL A 74 -5.00 9.70 -12.68
N GLY A 75 -6.26 10.04 -12.40
CA GLY A 75 -7.36 9.81 -13.34
C GLY A 75 -7.23 10.59 -14.64
N ARG A 76 -6.81 11.86 -14.58
CA ARG A 76 -6.61 12.73 -15.75
C ARG A 76 -5.48 12.27 -16.66
N TYR A 77 -4.44 11.70 -16.08
CA TYR A 77 -3.23 11.23 -16.76
C TYR A 77 -3.12 9.71 -16.76
N TRP A 78 -4.23 8.98 -16.57
CA TRP A 78 -4.20 7.52 -16.51
C TRP A 78 -3.71 6.92 -17.82
N ASP A 79 -4.20 7.45 -18.94
CA ASP A 79 -3.84 7.05 -20.28
C ASP A 79 -3.12 8.16 -21.05
N PRO A 80 -2.07 7.84 -21.81
CA PRO A 80 -1.43 8.80 -22.70
C PRO A 80 -2.39 9.17 -23.84
N VAL A 81 -2.55 10.47 -24.08
CA VAL A 81 -3.30 10.99 -25.22
C VAL A 81 -2.32 11.25 -26.37
N PRO A 82 -2.59 10.77 -27.60
CA PRO A 82 -1.71 11.01 -28.75
C PRO A 82 -1.43 12.51 -28.95
N GLY A 83 -0.16 12.87 -29.08
CA GLY A 83 0.29 14.26 -29.22
C GLY A 83 0.37 15.05 -27.92
N LYS A 84 0.15 14.41 -26.77
CA LYS A 84 0.28 15.00 -25.41
C LYS A 84 1.24 14.23 -24.51
N GLU A 85 2.18 13.50 -25.10
CA GLU A 85 3.12 12.66 -24.36
C GLU A 85 4.00 13.47 -23.42
N THR A 86 4.35 14.71 -23.77
CA THR A 86 5.15 15.61 -22.93
C THR A 86 4.38 16.07 -21.68
N GLU A 87 3.09 16.37 -21.81
CA GLU A 87 2.18 16.71 -20.70
C GLU A 87 1.99 15.49 -19.78
N TYR A 88 1.71 14.33 -20.38
CA TYR A 88 1.55 13.05 -19.66
C TYR A 88 2.78 12.73 -18.80
N TRP A 89 3.97 12.83 -19.39
CA TRP A 89 5.21 12.55 -18.67
C TRP A 89 5.65 13.67 -17.72
N GLY A 90 5.21 14.91 -17.95
CA GLY A 90 5.41 16.00 -16.98
C GLY A 90 4.72 15.72 -15.66
N TYR A 91 3.46 15.25 -15.73
CA TYR A 91 2.77 14.77 -14.54
C TYR A 91 3.42 13.52 -13.95
N TRP A 92 3.59 12.45 -14.74
CA TRP A 92 4.06 11.16 -14.20
C TRP A 92 5.48 11.22 -13.63
N ALA A 93 6.40 11.98 -14.23
CA ALA A 93 7.74 12.16 -13.67
C ALA A 93 7.67 12.82 -12.29
N ARG A 94 6.87 13.87 -12.15
CA ARG A 94 6.65 14.53 -10.85
C ARG A 94 5.96 13.61 -9.85
N HIS A 95 4.92 12.89 -10.27
CA HIS A 95 4.17 11.97 -9.42
C HIS A 95 5.05 10.84 -8.89
N ILE A 96 5.81 10.19 -9.77
CA ILE A 96 6.76 9.14 -9.39
C ILE A 96 7.79 9.70 -8.43
N HIS A 97 8.36 10.87 -8.69
CA HIS A 97 9.33 11.46 -7.78
C HIS A 97 8.75 11.72 -6.39
N VAL A 98 7.64 12.45 -6.29
CA VAL A 98 6.98 12.81 -5.02
C VAL A 98 6.52 11.57 -4.24
N MET A 99 6.00 10.55 -4.91
CA MET A 99 5.42 9.38 -4.24
C MET A 99 6.44 8.28 -3.96
N ARG A 100 7.40 8.06 -4.89
CA ARG A 100 8.33 6.92 -4.89
C ARG A 100 9.74 7.29 -4.46
N TYR A 101 10.30 8.42 -4.90
CA TYR A 101 11.74 8.67 -4.76
C TYR A 101 12.12 9.74 -3.74
N GLU A 102 11.35 10.81 -3.63
CA GLU A 102 11.60 11.93 -2.73
C GLU A 102 11.47 11.53 -1.25
N PRO A 103 10.39 10.84 -0.81
CA PRO A 103 10.25 10.52 0.61
C PRO A 103 11.23 9.41 1.00
N PRO A 104 11.87 9.49 2.17
CA PRO A 104 12.56 8.33 2.75
C PRO A 104 11.53 7.25 3.15
N CYS A 105 11.97 6.22 3.88
CA CYS A 105 11.03 5.37 4.60
C CYS A 105 10.20 6.24 5.54
N LEU A 106 8.88 6.24 5.36
CA LEU A 106 8.00 7.02 6.23
C LEU A 106 7.94 6.39 7.64
N PRO A 107 7.80 7.20 8.71
CA PRO A 107 7.83 6.70 10.09
C PRO A 107 6.84 5.56 10.36
N ALA A 108 5.62 5.64 9.82
CA ALA A 108 4.61 4.58 10.01
C ALA A 108 5.06 3.21 9.45
N TYR A 109 5.76 3.20 8.32
CA TYR A 109 6.29 1.98 7.72
C TYR A 109 7.49 1.44 8.51
N ALA A 110 8.33 2.32 9.05
CA ALA A 110 9.40 1.92 9.98
C ALA A 110 8.83 1.33 11.29
N ASP A 111 7.75 1.91 11.82
CA ASP A 111 7.03 1.39 12.97
C ASP A 111 6.41 0.02 12.69
N LEU A 112 5.76 -0.16 11.54
CA LEU A 112 5.27 -1.47 11.10
C LEU A 112 6.39 -2.50 11.08
N ALA A 113 7.53 -2.17 10.46
CA ALA A 113 8.69 -3.05 10.39
C ALA A 113 9.19 -3.40 11.79
N ASN A 114 9.28 -2.43 12.70
CA ASN A 114 9.66 -2.67 14.09
C ASN A 114 8.73 -3.63 14.83
N VAL A 115 7.42 -3.46 14.61
CA VAL A 115 6.38 -4.28 15.23
C VAL A 115 6.42 -5.73 14.73
N ILE A 116 6.63 -5.96 13.43
CA ILE A 116 6.52 -7.32 12.86
C ILE A 116 7.85 -8.08 12.76
N ARG A 117 9.01 -7.40 12.81
CA ARG A 117 10.32 -8.01 12.45
C ARG A 117 10.73 -9.27 13.23
N LYS A 118 10.16 -9.49 14.42
CA LYS A 118 10.43 -10.67 15.27
C LYS A 118 9.47 -11.84 15.02
N LYS A 119 8.56 -11.71 14.06
CA LYS A 119 7.56 -12.73 13.70
C LYS A 119 7.93 -13.41 12.37
N ASP A 120 7.31 -14.54 12.05
CA ASP A 120 7.25 -14.98 10.66
C ASP A 120 6.23 -14.08 9.96
N TRP A 121 6.68 -13.14 9.13
CA TRP A 121 5.84 -12.10 8.57
C TRP A 121 5.84 -12.15 7.04
N PHE A 122 4.77 -11.63 6.45
CA PHE A 122 4.69 -11.37 5.02
C PHE A 122 3.87 -10.09 4.79
N ILE A 123 4.26 -9.27 3.81
CA ILE A 123 3.56 -8.04 3.46
C ILE A 123 2.91 -8.22 2.09
N LEU A 124 1.60 -8.00 2.04
CA LEU A 124 0.83 -7.88 0.81
C LEU A 124 0.34 -6.43 0.70
N SER A 125 0.73 -5.71 -0.34
CA SER A 125 0.35 -4.30 -0.52
C SER A 125 -0.23 -4.02 -1.90
N THR A 126 -1.29 -3.23 -1.94
CA THR A 126 -1.82 -2.68 -3.21
C THR A 126 -1.19 -1.34 -3.59
N ASN A 127 -0.23 -0.83 -2.82
CA ASN A 127 0.38 0.48 -3.04
C ASN A 127 1.59 0.35 -3.96
N ALA A 128 1.74 1.30 -4.89
CA ALA A 128 2.87 1.39 -5.82
C ALA A 128 3.94 2.42 -5.40
N ASP A 129 3.73 3.15 -4.29
CA ASP A 129 4.70 4.11 -3.71
C ASP A 129 6.00 3.45 -3.20
N GLY A 130 5.94 2.13 -3.02
CA GLY A 130 7.02 1.27 -2.56
C GLY A 130 7.64 1.67 -1.23
N GLN A 131 6.86 2.28 -0.34
CA GLN A 131 7.26 2.53 1.05
C GLN A 131 7.58 1.23 1.80
N THR A 132 6.90 0.13 1.46
CA THR A 132 7.22 -1.22 1.96
C THR A 132 8.67 -1.62 1.70
N HIS A 133 9.19 -1.35 0.49
CA HIS A 133 10.56 -1.64 0.10
C HIS A 133 11.60 -0.76 0.82
N LYS A 134 11.19 0.40 1.33
CA LYS A 134 12.10 1.32 2.05
C LYS A 134 12.31 0.95 3.53
N THR A 135 11.58 -0.05 4.04
CA THR A 135 11.65 -0.46 5.45
C THR A 135 12.96 -1.15 5.86
N GLY A 136 13.76 -1.61 4.88
CA GLY A 136 14.94 -2.44 5.13
C GLY A 136 14.60 -3.88 5.53
N LEU A 137 13.32 -4.27 5.43
CA LEU A 137 12.90 -5.66 5.54
C LEU A 137 13.33 -6.48 4.32
N ASP A 138 13.35 -7.80 4.48
CA ASP A 138 13.64 -8.73 3.38
C ASP A 138 12.61 -8.57 2.25
N GLU A 139 13.07 -8.09 1.09
CA GLU A 139 12.23 -7.86 -0.09
C GLU A 139 11.56 -9.14 -0.59
N THR A 140 12.10 -10.32 -0.25
CA THR A 140 11.49 -11.58 -0.67
C THR A 140 10.16 -11.89 -0.01
N ARG A 141 9.79 -11.14 1.02
CA ARG A 141 8.57 -11.28 1.82
C ARG A 141 7.59 -10.13 1.62
N ILE A 142 7.80 -9.34 0.56
CA ILE A 142 6.96 -8.23 0.15
C ILE A 142 6.35 -8.56 -1.22
N PHE A 143 5.04 -8.43 -1.33
CA PHE A 143 4.30 -8.70 -2.55
C PHE A 143 3.37 -7.53 -2.92
N THR A 144 3.61 -6.93 -4.09
CA THR A 144 2.89 -5.77 -4.63
C THR A 144 2.21 -6.11 -5.98
N PRO A 145 1.06 -6.82 -5.97
CA PRO A 145 0.40 -7.30 -7.20
C PRO A 145 -0.14 -6.23 -8.15
N GLN A 146 -0.13 -4.97 -7.73
CA GLN A 146 -0.69 -3.82 -8.45
C GLN A 146 0.34 -3.02 -9.26
N GLY A 147 1.62 -3.40 -9.18
CA GLY A 147 2.72 -2.69 -9.84
C GLY A 147 3.57 -1.85 -8.87
N ASP A 148 4.50 -1.08 -9.43
CA ASP A 148 5.48 -0.28 -8.69
C ASP A 148 5.86 0.97 -9.48
N TYR A 149 5.78 2.15 -8.87
CA TYR A 149 6.11 3.43 -9.53
C TYR A 149 7.58 3.56 -9.94
N SER A 150 8.49 2.71 -9.42
CA SER A 150 9.89 2.66 -9.85
C SER A 150 10.11 1.93 -11.18
N LEU A 151 9.06 1.33 -11.73
CA LEU A 151 9.13 0.51 -12.92
C LEU A 151 8.35 1.13 -14.09
N PHE A 152 8.96 1.06 -15.26
CA PHE A 152 8.27 1.24 -16.52
C PHE A 152 8.04 -0.11 -17.21
N GLN A 153 7.06 -0.11 -18.09
CA GLN A 153 6.79 -1.18 -19.04
C GLN A 153 6.51 -0.60 -20.42
N CYS A 154 6.49 -1.45 -21.44
CA CYS A 154 6.02 -1.04 -22.76
C CYS A 154 4.50 -0.77 -22.71
N SER A 155 4.02 0.27 -23.41
CA SER A 155 2.58 0.61 -23.47
C SER A 155 1.72 -0.47 -24.12
N LEU A 156 2.33 -1.26 -25.02
CA LEU A 156 1.77 -2.50 -25.54
C LEU A 156 2.89 -3.55 -25.44
N PRO A 157 2.87 -4.43 -24.42
CA PRO A 157 3.99 -5.32 -24.11
C PRO A 157 4.46 -6.10 -25.34
N CYS A 158 5.62 -5.72 -25.88
CA CYS A 158 6.31 -6.53 -26.88
C CYS A 158 7.08 -7.69 -26.22
N ARG A 159 7.25 -7.62 -24.89
CA ARG A 159 7.88 -8.59 -24.00
C ARG A 159 7.26 -8.47 -22.61
N GLU A 160 7.27 -9.57 -21.87
CA GLU A 160 6.92 -9.62 -20.45
C GLU A 160 8.08 -9.09 -19.58
N GLU A 161 8.42 -7.81 -19.75
CA GLU A 161 9.55 -7.16 -19.09
C GLU A 161 9.18 -5.77 -18.55
N VAL A 162 9.70 -5.49 -17.35
CA VAL A 162 9.66 -4.20 -16.67
C VAL A 162 11.08 -3.73 -16.40
N TRP A 163 11.31 -2.43 -16.30
CA TRP A 163 12.64 -1.88 -16.02
C TRP A 163 12.60 -0.68 -15.08
N ASN A 164 13.68 -0.50 -14.32
CA ASN A 164 13.83 0.63 -13.41
C ASN A 164 13.82 1.95 -14.18
N ASN A 165 13.10 2.94 -13.66
CA ASN A 165 12.88 4.22 -14.33
C ASN A 165 13.57 5.42 -13.66
N ARG A 166 14.38 5.20 -12.61
CA ARG A 166 14.91 6.31 -11.79
C ARG A 166 15.66 7.34 -12.62
N LYS A 167 16.57 6.87 -13.48
CA LYS A 167 17.42 7.76 -14.31
C LYS A 167 16.58 8.57 -15.29
N GLU A 168 15.57 7.95 -15.88
CA GLU A 168 14.64 8.57 -16.81
C GLU A 168 13.81 9.64 -16.11
N VAL A 169 13.25 9.34 -14.94
CA VAL A 169 12.45 10.28 -14.13
C VAL A 169 13.29 11.47 -13.66
N GLU A 170 14.49 11.22 -13.14
CA GLU A 170 15.42 12.29 -12.70
C GLU A 170 15.81 13.20 -13.87
N ARG A 171 16.14 12.62 -15.03
CA ARG A 171 16.46 13.38 -16.25
C ARG A 171 15.28 14.22 -16.74
N MET A 172 14.06 13.66 -16.70
CA MET A 172 12.85 14.41 -17.07
C MET A 172 12.70 15.64 -16.20
N LEU A 173 12.78 15.48 -14.87
CA LEU A 173 12.61 16.56 -13.89
C LEU A 173 13.70 17.63 -13.98
N GLU A 174 14.96 17.23 -14.13
CA GLU A 174 16.09 18.17 -14.25
C GLU A 174 15.96 19.08 -15.47
N ARG A 175 15.32 18.59 -16.55
CA ARG A 175 15.33 19.23 -17.86
C ARG A 175 13.96 19.73 -18.32
N MET A 176 12.95 19.70 -17.45
CA MET A 176 11.61 20.18 -17.80
C MET A 176 11.67 21.66 -18.23
N PRO A 177 11.14 22.03 -19.41
CA PRO A 177 11.03 23.42 -19.82
C PRO A 177 10.04 24.22 -18.95
N ASP A 178 9.02 23.55 -18.41
CA ASP A 178 8.02 24.11 -17.51
C ASP A 178 7.47 23.03 -16.56
N PRO A 179 6.73 23.39 -15.48
CA PRO A 179 6.25 22.42 -14.50
C PRO A 179 5.21 21.38 -14.99
N LEU A 180 4.71 21.49 -16.21
CA LEU A 180 3.66 20.63 -16.78
C LEU A 180 4.17 19.75 -17.93
N HIS A 181 5.27 20.12 -18.59
CA HIS A 181 5.78 19.40 -19.76
C HIS A 181 7.22 18.98 -19.59
N ILE A 182 7.56 17.76 -20.02
CA ILE A 182 8.94 17.37 -20.30
C ILE A 182 9.35 17.78 -21.73
N ARG A 183 10.64 17.70 -22.06
CA ARG A 183 11.10 17.88 -23.44
C ARG A 183 10.73 16.66 -24.28
N GLU A 184 10.43 16.87 -25.57
CA GLU A 184 10.04 15.80 -26.50
C GLU A 184 11.06 14.65 -26.55
N GLN A 185 12.36 14.98 -26.56
CA GLN A 185 13.46 14.01 -26.58
C GLN A 185 13.60 13.18 -25.30
N ASP A 186 12.97 13.60 -24.19
CA ASP A 186 13.02 12.86 -22.93
C ASP A 186 11.83 11.90 -22.77
N VAL A 187 10.84 11.90 -23.68
CA VAL A 187 9.71 10.96 -23.68
C VAL A 187 10.24 9.53 -23.72
N PRO A 188 9.98 8.71 -22.69
CA PRO A 188 10.56 7.38 -22.56
C PRO A 188 9.92 6.43 -23.57
N ARG A 189 10.75 5.61 -24.19
CA ARG A 189 10.35 4.59 -25.16
C ARG A 189 10.82 3.21 -24.70
N CYS A 190 10.08 2.18 -25.06
CA CYS A 190 10.48 0.80 -24.87
C CYS A 190 11.82 0.56 -25.59
N PRO A 191 12.84 0.02 -24.90
CA PRO A 191 14.16 -0.19 -25.48
C PRO A 191 14.17 -1.25 -26.60
N HIS A 192 13.13 -2.08 -26.68
CA HIS A 192 13.04 -3.18 -27.63
C HIS A 192 12.28 -2.83 -28.91
N CYS A 193 11.19 -2.05 -28.82
CA CYS A 193 10.31 -1.77 -29.97
C CYS A 193 10.06 -0.28 -30.24
N GLY A 194 10.60 0.62 -29.42
CA GLY A 194 10.44 2.07 -29.60
C GLY A 194 9.03 2.62 -29.33
N ARG A 195 8.06 1.79 -28.92
CA ARG A 195 6.74 2.26 -28.45
C ARG A 195 6.89 3.10 -27.18
N LEU A 196 5.86 3.87 -26.85
CA LEU A 196 5.83 4.65 -25.61
C LEU A 196 6.03 3.72 -24.39
N ALA A 197 6.85 4.13 -23.43
CA ALA A 197 6.85 3.48 -22.12
C ALA A 197 5.69 4.02 -21.29
N VAL A 198 5.21 3.27 -20.29
CA VAL A 198 4.22 3.72 -19.30
C VAL A 198 4.63 3.23 -17.91
N PRO A 199 4.15 3.84 -16.81
CA PRO A 199 4.31 3.27 -15.48
C PRO A 199 3.78 1.84 -15.40
N ASN A 200 4.47 0.95 -14.68
CA ASN A 200 3.98 -0.40 -14.42
C ASN A 200 2.90 -0.36 -13.34
N LEU A 201 1.64 -0.21 -13.77
CA LEU A 201 0.46 -0.18 -12.90
C LEU A 201 -0.63 -1.06 -13.50
N ARG A 202 -1.29 -1.87 -12.66
CA ARG A 202 -2.34 -2.76 -13.14
C ARG A 202 -3.55 -1.96 -13.63
N LYS A 203 -3.87 -2.14 -14.92
CA LYS A 203 -4.96 -1.47 -15.60
C LYS A 203 -5.85 -2.45 -16.37
N ASP A 204 -5.25 -3.18 -17.31
CA ASP A 204 -5.90 -4.09 -18.24
C ASP A 204 -4.92 -5.20 -18.64
N ASP A 205 -5.23 -5.96 -19.69
CA ASP A 205 -4.42 -7.09 -20.18
C ASP A 205 -3.03 -6.67 -20.70
N SER A 206 -2.75 -5.37 -20.84
CA SER A 206 -1.41 -4.86 -21.16
C SER A 206 -0.49 -4.77 -19.93
N PHE A 207 -0.97 -5.03 -18.72
CA PHE A 207 -0.13 -4.98 -17.51
C PHE A 207 0.90 -6.12 -17.50
N VAL A 208 2.19 -5.78 -17.45
CA VAL A 208 3.27 -6.76 -17.30
C VAL A 208 3.36 -7.17 -15.84
N ASP A 209 3.08 -8.44 -15.56
CA ASP A 209 2.84 -8.96 -14.22
C ASP A 209 4.05 -9.69 -13.59
N THR A 210 5.28 -9.39 -14.03
CA THR A 210 6.52 -10.04 -13.54
C THR A 210 6.60 -10.07 -12.01
N LEU A 211 6.31 -8.95 -11.33
CA LEU A 211 6.27 -8.88 -9.86
C LEU A 211 5.22 -9.81 -9.24
N TYR A 212 4.09 -10.00 -9.93
CA TYR A 212 3.06 -10.96 -9.51
C TYR A 212 3.56 -12.39 -9.61
N ARG A 213 4.12 -12.76 -10.77
CA ARG A 213 4.62 -14.12 -11.02
C ARG A 213 5.70 -14.55 -10.03
N GLU A 214 6.53 -13.61 -9.59
CA GLU A 214 7.60 -13.85 -8.61
C GLU A 214 7.09 -13.80 -7.15
N GLY A 215 6.21 -12.85 -6.83
CA GLY A 215 5.67 -12.64 -5.48
C GLY A 215 4.63 -13.68 -5.06
N HIS A 216 3.77 -14.09 -6.00
CA HIS A 216 2.61 -14.94 -5.69
C HIS A 216 3.00 -16.31 -5.11
N PRO A 217 3.99 -17.06 -5.65
CA PRO A 217 4.41 -18.32 -5.05
C PRO A 217 4.96 -18.15 -3.62
N ARG A 218 5.68 -17.06 -3.35
CA ARG A 218 6.24 -16.76 -2.01
C ARG A 218 5.13 -16.44 -1.02
N TYR A 219 4.15 -15.65 -1.44
CA TYR A 219 2.94 -15.37 -0.66
C TYR A 219 2.16 -16.65 -0.35
N ARG A 220 1.94 -17.49 -1.36
CA ARG A 220 1.23 -18.78 -1.20
C ARG A 220 1.97 -19.69 -0.21
N ALA A 221 3.27 -19.84 -0.38
CA ALA A 221 4.09 -20.65 0.52
C ALA A 221 4.09 -20.13 1.97
N PHE A 222 4.10 -18.82 2.19
CA PHE A 222 3.92 -18.24 3.53
C PHE A 222 2.55 -18.59 4.10
N LEU A 223 1.49 -18.39 3.31
CA LEU A 223 0.12 -18.61 3.78
C LEU A 223 -0.16 -20.10 4.05
N ASP A 224 0.41 -21.01 3.26
CA ASP A 224 0.31 -22.46 3.51
C ASP A 224 0.88 -22.83 4.88
N ARG A 225 2.09 -22.36 5.20
CA ARG A 225 2.71 -22.59 6.51
C ARG A 225 1.91 -21.96 7.65
N ALA A 226 1.45 -20.72 7.47
CA ALA A 226 0.67 -20.03 8.50
C ALA A 226 -0.69 -20.70 8.77
N LEU A 227 -1.24 -21.41 7.79
CA LEU A 227 -2.50 -22.15 7.91
C LEU A 227 -2.34 -23.56 8.52
N GLU A 228 -1.12 -24.03 8.78
CA GLU A 228 -0.89 -25.22 9.62
C GLU A 228 -1.30 -24.97 11.08
N ASP A 229 -1.17 -23.72 11.55
CA ASP A 229 -1.65 -23.26 12.86
C ASP A 229 -2.35 -21.89 12.73
N PRO A 230 -3.60 -21.87 12.21
CA PRO A 230 -4.28 -20.63 11.90
C PRO A 230 -4.59 -19.79 13.15
N GLY A 231 -4.67 -20.40 14.35
CA GLY A 231 -4.85 -19.67 15.60
C GLY A 231 -3.67 -18.77 15.98
N ARG A 232 -2.51 -18.97 15.34
CA ARG A 232 -1.29 -18.16 15.51
C ARG A 232 -1.04 -17.20 14.35
N LEU A 233 -1.96 -17.11 13.39
CA LEU A 233 -1.93 -16.15 12.28
C LEU A 233 -2.69 -14.88 12.63
N LEU A 234 -1.99 -13.75 12.63
CA LEU A 234 -2.57 -12.43 12.68
C LEU A 234 -2.60 -11.80 11.28
N LEU A 235 -3.80 -11.52 10.81
CA LEU A 235 -4.09 -10.70 9.63
C LEU A 235 -4.15 -9.24 10.08
N LEU A 236 -3.16 -8.44 9.71
CA LEU A 236 -3.09 -7.01 10.06
C LEU A 236 -3.44 -6.18 8.83
N GLU A 237 -4.68 -5.70 8.75
CA GLU A 237 -5.17 -4.88 7.64
C GLU A 237 -5.03 -3.39 7.95
N LEU A 238 -4.23 -2.68 7.16
CA LEU A 238 -3.85 -1.29 7.38
C LEU A 238 -4.34 -0.41 6.22
N GLY A 239 -5.40 0.36 6.46
CA GLY A 239 -5.89 1.38 5.53
C GLY A 239 -6.34 0.84 4.17
N VAL A 240 -6.87 -0.40 4.13
CA VAL A 240 -7.38 -1.02 2.90
C VAL A 240 -8.83 -0.58 2.67
N GLY A 241 -9.06 0.10 1.54
CA GLY A 241 -10.38 0.53 1.08
C GLY A 241 -11.05 -0.44 0.11
N PHE A 242 -12.02 0.08 -0.65
CA PHE A 242 -12.84 -0.69 -1.59
C PHE A 242 -12.49 -0.51 -3.07
N ASN A 243 -11.34 0.11 -3.40
CA ASN A 243 -10.91 0.21 -4.80
C ASN A 243 -10.59 -1.16 -5.40
N THR A 244 -9.85 -2.00 -4.67
CA THR A 244 -9.49 -3.37 -5.09
C THR A 244 -9.61 -4.36 -3.93
N PRO A 245 -10.83 -4.55 -3.39
CA PRO A 245 -11.04 -5.27 -2.14
C PRO A 245 -10.76 -6.77 -2.28
N GLY A 246 -10.80 -7.31 -3.49
CA GLY A 246 -10.50 -8.72 -3.79
C GLY A 246 -9.06 -9.15 -3.57
N ILE A 247 -8.11 -8.22 -3.36
CA ILE A 247 -6.69 -8.56 -3.16
C ILE A 247 -6.37 -8.80 -1.68
N ILE A 248 -6.87 -7.95 -0.78
CA ILE A 248 -6.55 -8.00 0.65
C ILE A 248 -7.81 -8.15 1.48
N ARG A 249 -8.73 -7.19 1.35
CA ARG A 249 -9.87 -7.02 2.26
C ARG A 249 -10.77 -8.27 2.32
N LEU A 250 -11.28 -8.71 1.18
CA LEU A 250 -12.18 -9.87 1.10
C LEU A 250 -11.44 -11.19 1.40
N PRO A 251 -10.19 -11.41 0.89
CA PRO A 251 -9.42 -12.58 1.30
C PRO A 251 -9.13 -12.66 2.81
N PHE A 252 -8.78 -11.54 3.46
CA PHE A 252 -8.52 -11.51 4.89
C PHE A 252 -9.78 -11.79 5.70
N GLU A 253 -10.90 -11.16 5.34
CA GLU A 253 -12.20 -11.47 5.96
C GLU A 253 -12.53 -12.95 5.81
N ARG A 254 -12.42 -13.51 4.59
CA ARG A 254 -12.69 -14.92 4.34
C ARG A 254 -11.79 -15.84 5.19
N LEU A 255 -10.50 -15.54 5.28
CA LEU A 255 -9.58 -16.31 6.13
C LEU A 255 -10.01 -16.28 7.60
N ALA A 256 -10.38 -15.11 8.13
CA ALA A 256 -10.84 -14.98 9.51
C ALA A 256 -12.22 -15.62 9.75
N GLU A 257 -13.10 -15.65 8.74
CA GLU A 257 -14.41 -16.32 8.80
C GLU A 257 -14.31 -17.85 8.75
N THR A 258 -13.37 -18.38 7.96
CA THR A 258 -13.31 -19.83 7.69
C THR A 258 -12.24 -20.57 8.46
N THR A 259 -11.43 -19.86 9.25
CA THR A 259 -10.32 -20.43 10.03
C THR A 259 -10.27 -19.82 11.44
N ALA A 260 -9.28 -20.20 12.24
CA ALA A 260 -9.00 -19.57 13.54
C ALA A 260 -8.09 -18.32 13.45
N ALA A 261 -7.77 -17.85 12.24
CA ALA A 261 -6.96 -16.65 12.03
C ALA A 261 -7.63 -15.40 12.61
N ARG A 262 -6.83 -14.55 13.22
CA ARG A 262 -7.30 -13.31 13.83
C ARG A 262 -7.12 -12.13 12.89
N LEU A 263 -8.12 -11.28 12.76
CA LEU A 263 -8.10 -10.10 11.91
C LEU A 263 -8.17 -8.82 12.75
N ILE A 264 -7.19 -7.93 12.56
CA ILE A 264 -7.26 -6.55 13.02
C ILE A 264 -7.32 -5.65 11.79
N ARG A 265 -8.38 -4.84 11.70
CA ARG A 265 -8.54 -3.82 10.66
C ARG A 265 -8.40 -2.43 11.27
N LEU A 266 -7.41 -1.68 10.79
CA LEU A 266 -7.25 -0.25 11.08
C LEU A 266 -7.68 0.55 9.86
N ASN A 267 -8.84 1.20 9.94
CA ASN A 267 -9.35 2.05 8.85
C ASN A 267 -10.24 3.16 9.41
N LEU A 268 -9.92 4.43 9.12
CA LEU A 268 -10.64 5.59 9.65
C LEU A 268 -12.14 5.62 9.32
N LYS A 269 -12.55 5.06 8.18
CA LYS A 269 -13.94 5.15 7.68
C LYS A 269 -14.61 3.78 7.66
N ASP A 270 -13.93 2.78 7.12
CA ASP A 270 -14.50 1.49 6.78
C ASP A 270 -13.98 0.38 7.69
N ALA A 271 -14.04 0.58 9.01
CA ALA A 271 -13.50 -0.36 9.99
C ALA A 271 -14.37 -1.60 10.24
N ALA A 272 -15.66 -1.57 9.89
CA ALA A 272 -16.59 -2.65 10.20
C ALA A 272 -16.13 -4.00 9.61
N LEU A 273 -16.44 -5.08 10.34
CA LEU A 273 -16.15 -6.46 10.00
C LEU A 273 -17.45 -7.26 9.88
N SER A 274 -17.41 -8.37 9.15
CA SER A 274 -18.50 -9.34 9.08
C SER A 274 -18.77 -9.97 10.45
N GLU A 275 -20.04 -10.11 10.83
CA GLU A 275 -20.44 -10.78 12.08
C GLU A 275 -19.97 -12.24 12.17
N LYS A 276 -19.76 -12.88 11.02
CA LYS A 276 -19.28 -14.27 10.94
C LYS A 276 -17.87 -14.45 11.51
N ILE A 277 -17.09 -13.38 11.61
CA ILE A 277 -15.73 -13.42 12.16
C ILE A 277 -15.76 -13.61 13.69
N GLY A 278 -16.83 -13.16 14.37
CA GLY A 278 -16.98 -13.26 15.81
C GLY A 278 -15.79 -12.68 16.58
N ASP A 279 -15.33 -13.40 17.61
CA ASP A 279 -14.25 -12.97 18.51
C ASP A 279 -12.85 -12.96 17.85
N ASN A 280 -12.73 -13.47 16.62
CA ASN A 280 -11.48 -13.46 15.86
C ASN A 280 -11.25 -12.15 15.10
N GLY A 281 -12.15 -11.17 15.21
CA GLY A 281 -12.10 -9.93 14.42
C GLY A 281 -12.23 -8.68 15.27
N VAL A 282 -11.33 -7.72 15.06
CA VAL A 282 -11.46 -6.37 15.64
C VAL A 282 -11.29 -5.31 14.55
N GLY A 283 -12.36 -4.56 14.33
CA GLY A 283 -12.39 -3.39 13.46
C GLY A 283 -12.22 -2.11 14.26
N LEU A 284 -11.19 -1.34 13.94
CA LEU A 284 -10.84 -0.10 14.64
C LEU A 284 -10.89 1.09 13.69
N ALA A 285 -11.78 2.04 14.01
CA ALA A 285 -11.93 3.31 13.30
C ALA A 285 -10.85 4.31 13.70
N LEU A 286 -9.58 3.92 13.54
CA LEU A 286 -8.40 4.64 14.03
C LEU A 286 -7.38 4.89 12.92
N ASP A 287 -6.53 5.88 13.15
CA ASP A 287 -5.37 6.15 12.31
C ASP A 287 -4.29 5.08 12.52
N ALA A 288 -3.97 4.34 11.46
CA ALA A 288 -3.06 3.20 11.51
C ALA A 288 -1.62 3.61 11.91
N ALA A 289 -1.14 4.75 11.42
CA ALA A 289 0.18 5.27 11.78
C ALA A 289 0.26 5.64 13.27
N ALA A 290 -0.79 6.25 13.83
CA ALA A 290 -0.85 6.60 15.24
C ALA A 290 -0.84 5.36 16.14
N VAL A 291 -1.62 4.33 15.80
CA VAL A 291 -1.67 3.05 16.55
C VAL A 291 -0.30 2.35 16.52
N LEU A 292 0.30 2.19 15.33
CA LEU A 292 1.60 1.52 15.20
C LEU A 292 2.72 2.27 15.94
N ARG A 293 2.73 3.60 15.91
CA ARG A 293 3.70 4.43 16.64
C ARG A 293 3.64 4.15 18.15
N ARG A 294 2.45 4.14 18.75
CA ARG A 294 2.28 3.81 20.18
C ARG A 294 2.85 2.43 20.51
N ILE A 295 2.59 1.43 19.65
CA ILE A 295 3.06 0.05 19.83
C ILE A 295 4.58 -0.06 19.70
N SER A 296 5.15 0.58 18.69
CA SER A 296 6.59 0.61 18.40
C SER A 296 7.39 1.24 19.55
N HIS A 297 6.95 2.40 20.09
CA HIS A 297 7.68 3.09 21.17
C HIS A 297 7.73 2.31 22.48
N GLU A 298 6.63 1.73 22.93
CA GLU A 298 6.62 0.96 24.18
C GLU A 298 7.42 -0.35 24.10
N THR A 299 7.55 -0.94 22.90
CA THR A 299 8.42 -2.11 22.67
C THR A 299 9.91 -1.79 22.85
N ASN A 300 10.29 -0.51 22.74
CA ASN A 300 11.65 -0.03 22.97
C ASN A 300 11.90 0.45 24.41
N ILE A 301 10.86 0.74 25.19
CA ILE A 301 10.98 1.16 26.60
C ILE A 301 11.25 -0.07 27.49
N GLY A 302 10.69 -1.24 27.19
CA GLY A 302 10.98 -2.50 27.90
C GLY A 302 12.37 -3.12 27.64
N LYS A 303 13.34 -2.33 27.18
CA LYS A 303 14.76 -2.73 26.99
C LYS A 303 15.73 -2.02 27.94
N PHE A 304 15.22 -1.19 28.84
CA PHE A 304 15.98 -0.62 29.95
C PHE A 304 15.39 -1.17 31.27
N ASP A 305 15.63 -2.45 31.53
CA ASP A 305 15.61 -3.08 32.86
C ASP A 305 16.54 -4.31 32.81
#